data_AF-A0A549TFZ9-F1
#
_entry.id   AF-A0A549TFZ9-F1
#
_cell.length_a   1.000
_cell.length_b   1.000
_cell.length_c   1.000
_cell.angle_alpha   90.00
_cell.angle_beta   90.00
_cell.angle_gamma   90.00
#
_symmetry.space_group_name_H-M   'P 1'
#
loop_
_entity.id
_entity.type
_entity.pdbx_description
1 polymer ?
#
loop_
_entity_poly.entity_id
_entity_poly.type
_entity_poly.pdbx_seq_one_letter_code
_entity_poly.pdbx_strand_id
1 'polypeptide(L)'
;MFNFDEISRKNKEAFDTALRSYSEIAKGFQAIATETGDYSKKSFEDLTSFFEQLVGVKSVESLYELQTKFAKSSYEGFVAEATKISSMYADLAKTAYKPYEAPVARATAVVTSAAA
;
A
#
# COMPACT_ATOMS: atom_id res chain seq x y z
N MET A 1 -7.54 -45.85 10.52
CA MET A 1 -8.75 -45.17 11.04
C MET A 1 -8.71 -43.73 10.55
N PHE A 2 -9.73 -43.27 9.85
CA PHE A 2 -9.82 -41.86 9.44
C PHE A 2 -9.97 -40.99 10.69
N ASN A 3 -9.00 -40.12 10.94
CA ASN A 3 -8.97 -39.29 12.14
C ASN A 3 -9.80 -38.01 11.90
N PHE A 4 -11.12 -38.12 12.09
CA PHE A 4 -12.09 -37.04 11.84
C PHE A 4 -11.80 -35.75 12.64
N ASP A 5 -11.25 -35.88 13.86
CA ASP A 5 -10.86 -34.73 14.68
C ASP A 5 -9.69 -33.95 14.07
N GLU A 6 -8.74 -34.64 13.44
CA GLU A 6 -7.60 -33.99 12.79
C GLU A 6 -8.01 -33.25 11.51
N ILE A 7 -8.93 -33.84 10.73
CA ILE A 7 -9.52 -33.19 9.55
C ILE A 7 -10.32 -31.95 9.97
N SER A 8 -11.13 -32.06 11.02
CA SER A 8 -11.92 -30.94 11.55
C SER A 8 -11.04 -29.80 12.06
N ARG A 9 -9.94 -30.12 12.76
CA ARG A 9 -8.96 -29.13 13.22
C ARG A 9 -8.25 -28.43 12.05
N LYS A 10 -7.78 -29.19 11.06
CA LYS A 10 -7.14 -28.62 9.85
C LYS A 10 -8.09 -27.70 9.08
N ASN A 11 -9.36 -28.07 8.97
CA ASN A 11 -10.38 -27.22 8.34
C ASN A 11 -10.59 -25.91 9.09
N LYS A 12 -10.63 -25.96 10.43
CA LYS A 12 -10.75 -24.76 11.27
C LYS A 12 -9.54 -23.84 11.14
N GLU A 13 -8.33 -24.39 11.19
CA GLU A 13 -7.08 -23.62 11.00
C GLU A 13 -7.00 -22.96 9.61
N ALA A 14 -7.42 -23.68 8.56
CA ALA A 14 -7.49 -23.12 7.21
C ALA A 14 -8.51 -21.98 7.12
N PHE A 15 -9.68 -22.13 7.74
CA PHE A 15 -10.71 -21.10 7.78
C PHE A 15 -10.26 -19.84 8.55
N ASP A 16 -9.66 -20.02 9.73
CA ASP A 16 -9.12 -18.91 10.53
C ASP A 16 -7.99 -18.17 9.78
N THR A 17 -7.17 -18.91 9.04
CA THR A 17 -6.10 -18.35 8.19
C THR A 17 -6.67 -17.54 7.02
N ALA A 18 -7.74 -18.05 6.38
CA ALA A 18 -8.41 -17.35 5.29
C ALA A 18 -9.07 -16.05 5.77
N LEU A 19 -9.79 -16.09 6.90
CA LEU A 19 -10.39 -14.91 7.52
C LEU A 19 -9.36 -13.84 7.89
N ARG A 20 -8.24 -14.25 8.47
CA ARG A 20 -7.13 -13.34 8.79
C ARG A 20 -6.57 -12.70 7.52
N SER A 21 -6.31 -13.50 6.49
CA SER A 21 -5.78 -13.02 5.21
C SER A 21 -6.72 -12.00 4.55
N TYR A 22 -8.02 -12.29 4.54
CA TYR A 22 -9.04 -11.36 4.05
C TYR A 22 -9.05 -10.04 4.84
N SER A 23 -9.02 -10.11 6.17
CA SER A 23 -9.00 -8.92 7.02
C SER A 23 -7.77 -8.05 6.77
N GLU A 24 -6.58 -8.64 6.61
CA GLU A 24 -5.35 -7.90 6.32
C GLU A 24 -5.38 -7.25 4.92
N ILE A 25 -5.92 -7.93 3.91
CA ILE A 25 -6.11 -7.35 2.57
C ILE A 25 -7.07 -6.15 2.63
N ALA A 26 -8.20 -6.30 3.33
CA ALA A 26 -9.18 -5.23 3.49
C ALA A 26 -8.56 -4.00 4.20
N LYS A 27 -7.77 -4.19 5.25
CA LYS A 27 -7.01 -3.12 5.91
C LYS A 27 -6.01 -2.45 4.98
N GLY A 28 -5.33 -3.22 4.13
CA GLY A 28 -4.40 -2.67 3.14
C GLY A 28 -5.09 -1.73 2.15
N PHE A 29 -6.26 -2.11 1.63
CA PHE A 29 -7.07 -1.22 0.79
C PHE A 29 -7.57 0.02 1.55
N GLN A 30 -8.00 -0.15 2.80
CA GLN A 30 -8.39 0.98 3.64
C GLN A 30 -7.22 1.96 3.83
N ALA A 31 -6.01 1.46 4.08
CA ALA A 31 -4.82 2.29 4.20
C ALA A 31 -4.52 3.07 2.91
N ILE A 32 -4.61 2.43 1.74
CA ILE A 32 -4.42 3.09 0.44
C ILE A 32 -5.46 4.21 0.24
N ALA A 33 -6.72 3.94 0.59
CA ALA A 33 -7.79 4.93 0.48
C ALA A 33 -7.56 6.12 1.42
N THR A 34 -7.13 5.87 2.66
CA THR A 34 -6.76 6.92 3.62
C THR A 34 -5.62 7.77 3.08
N GLU A 35 -4.54 7.15 2.62
CA GLU A 35 -3.38 7.86 2.11
C GLU A 35 -3.73 8.76 0.91
N THR A 36 -4.48 8.20 -0.06
CA THR A 36 -4.94 8.96 -1.23
C THR A 36 -5.82 10.16 -0.82
N GLY A 37 -6.65 9.99 0.21
CA GLY A 37 -7.47 11.05 0.78
C GLY A 37 -6.64 12.14 1.45
N ASP A 38 -5.64 11.76 2.24
CA ASP A 38 -4.72 12.68 2.91
C ASP A 38 -3.90 13.49 1.89
N TYR A 39 -3.38 12.84 0.85
CA TYR A 39 -2.69 13.52 -0.25
C TYR A 39 -3.60 14.50 -1.01
N SER A 40 -4.86 14.12 -1.25
CA SER A 40 -5.84 14.99 -1.91
C SER A 40 -6.13 16.23 -1.08
N LYS A 41 -6.30 16.07 0.23
CA LYS A 41 -6.47 17.19 1.17
C LYS A 41 -5.25 18.10 1.17
N LYS A 42 -4.05 17.54 1.28
CA LYS A 42 -2.80 18.29 1.20
C LYS A 42 -2.67 19.07 -0.12
N SER A 43 -2.98 18.43 -1.24
CA SER A 43 -2.92 19.06 -2.56
C SER A 43 -3.86 20.27 -2.66
N PHE A 44 -5.04 20.19 -2.04
CA PHE A 44 -5.97 21.31 -1.95
C PHE A 44 -5.43 22.45 -1.09
N GLU A 45 -4.87 22.13 0.09
CA GLU A 45 -4.23 23.11 0.98
C GLU A 45 -3.06 23.83 0.27
N ASP A 46 -2.21 23.09 -0.43
CA ASP A 46 -1.08 23.63 -1.19
C ASP A 46 -1.57 24.55 -2.33
N LEU A 47 -2.67 24.19 -3.00
CA LEU A 47 -3.29 25.02 -4.04
C LEU A 47 -3.89 26.30 -3.47
N THR A 48 -4.62 26.22 -2.35
CA THR A 48 -5.16 27.39 -1.66
C THR A 48 -4.05 28.34 -1.25
N SER A 49 -2.96 27.82 -0.67
CA SER A 49 -1.80 28.62 -0.29
C SER A 49 -1.13 29.29 -1.49
N PHE A 50 -1.04 28.60 -2.63
CA PHE A 50 -0.55 29.20 -3.88
C PHE A 50 -1.43 30.36 -4.32
N PHE A 51 -2.76 30.22 -4.31
CA PHE A 51 -3.68 31.30 -4.68
C PHE A 51 -3.60 32.50 -3.74
N GLU A 52 -3.52 32.28 -2.43
CA GLU A 52 -3.34 33.35 -1.45
C GLU A 52 -2.06 34.15 -1.73
N GLN A 53 -0.95 33.46 -2.01
CA GLN A 53 0.31 34.10 -2.37
C GLN A 53 0.23 34.82 -3.73
N LEU A 54 -0.47 34.23 -4.69
CA LEU A 54 -0.64 34.78 -6.05
C LEU A 54 -1.35 36.14 -6.02
N VAL A 55 -2.36 36.31 -5.17
CA VAL A 55 -3.06 37.60 -4.99
C VAL A 55 -2.13 38.69 -4.44
N GLY A 56 -1.10 38.32 -3.68
CA GLY A 56 -0.14 39.24 -3.08
C GLY A 56 1.04 39.65 -3.98
N VAL A 57 1.20 39.01 -5.14
CA VAL A 57 2.33 39.21 -6.07
C VAL A 57 2.22 40.57 -6.78
N LYS A 58 3.32 41.33 -6.81
CA LYS A 58 3.39 42.70 -7.38
C LYS A 58 4.36 42.85 -8.55
N SER A 59 5.13 41.82 -8.88
CA SER A 59 6.10 41.84 -9.97
C SER A 59 6.13 40.51 -10.72
N VAL A 60 6.54 40.56 -11.99
CA VAL A 60 6.70 39.36 -12.84
C VAL A 60 7.74 38.40 -12.27
N GLU A 61 8.80 38.92 -11.65
CA GLU A 61 9.85 38.10 -11.03
C GLU A 61 9.30 37.30 -9.84
N SER A 62 8.56 37.95 -8.93
CA SER A 62 7.92 37.26 -7.80
C SER A 62 6.82 36.27 -8.25
N LEU A 63 6.13 36.54 -9.36
CA LEU A 63 5.20 35.58 -9.98
C LEU A 63 5.94 34.32 -10.45
N TYR A 64 7.06 34.51 -11.16
CA TYR A 64 7.85 33.42 -11.71
C TYR A 64 8.43 32.54 -10.61
N GLU A 65 8.95 33.13 -9.54
CA GLU A 65 9.43 32.41 -8.36
C GLU A 65 8.30 31.60 -7.70
N LEU A 66 7.13 32.21 -7.49
CA LEU A 66 5.98 31.55 -6.87
C LEU A 66 5.50 30.36 -7.71
N GLN A 67 5.35 30.54 -9.02
CA GLN A 67 4.93 29.48 -9.94
C GLN A 67 5.97 28.34 -10.01
N THR A 68 7.26 28.68 -10.08
CA THR A 68 8.34 27.70 -10.11
C THR A 68 8.39 26.89 -8.83
N LYS A 69 8.26 27.54 -7.67
CA LYS A 69 8.23 26.88 -6.36
C LYS A 69 7.03 25.95 -6.25
N PHE A 70 5.83 26.39 -6.65
CA PHE A 70 4.63 25.55 -6.65
C PHE A 70 4.82 24.33 -7.56
N ALA A 71 5.24 24.54 -8.80
CA ALA A 71 5.45 23.45 -9.76
C ALA A 71 6.47 22.40 -9.25
N LYS A 72 7.59 22.86 -8.68
CA LYS A 72 8.60 21.98 -8.10
C LYS A 72 8.03 21.18 -6.92
N SER A 73 7.37 21.86 -5.98
CA SER A 73 6.77 21.22 -4.82
C SER A 73 5.68 20.21 -5.21
N SER A 74 4.82 20.56 -6.17
CA SER A 74 3.78 19.65 -6.67
C SER A 74 4.37 18.42 -7.34
N TYR A 75 5.45 18.58 -8.10
CA TYR A 75 6.13 17.45 -8.74
C TYR A 75 6.78 16.52 -7.71
N GLU A 76 7.55 17.08 -6.77
CA GLU A 76 8.19 16.30 -5.70
C GLU A 76 7.16 15.58 -4.83
N GLY A 77 6.08 16.27 -4.45
CA GLY A 77 4.98 15.70 -3.69
C GLY A 77 4.27 14.56 -4.43
N PHE A 78 3.97 14.74 -5.72
CA PHE A 78 3.34 13.70 -6.54
C PHE A 78 4.21 12.45 -6.67
N VAL A 79 5.50 12.61 -6.95
CA VAL A 79 6.41 11.46 -7.09
C VAL A 79 6.55 10.72 -5.77
N ALA A 80 6.65 11.44 -4.65
CA ALA A 80 6.70 10.83 -3.33
C ALA A 80 5.43 10.03 -3.03
N GLU A 81 4.26 10.59 -3.30
CA GLU A 81 2.97 9.94 -3.09
C GLU A 81 2.80 8.71 -3.98
N ALA A 82 3.09 8.84 -5.28
CA ALA A 82 3.01 7.74 -6.23
C ALA A 82 3.93 6.57 -5.82
N THR A 83 5.13 6.88 -5.33
CA THR A 83 6.07 5.89 -4.79
C THR A 83 5.47 5.20 -3.56
N LYS A 84 4.87 5.97 -2.65
CA LYS A 84 4.24 5.45 -1.44
C LYS A 84 3.07 4.53 -1.75
N ILE A 85 2.10 4.97 -2.56
CA ILE A 85 0.97 4.14 -3.00
C ILE A 85 1.46 2.87 -3.71
N SER A 86 2.47 2.97 -4.57
CA SER A 86 3.05 1.81 -5.26
C SER A 86 3.61 0.79 -4.28
N SER A 87 4.32 1.25 -3.23
CA SER A 87 4.84 0.37 -2.18
C SER A 87 3.72 -0.31 -1.38
N MET A 88 2.64 0.41 -1.07
CA MET A 88 1.47 -0.13 -0.37
C MET A 88 0.77 -1.22 -1.20
N TYR A 89 0.63 -1.03 -2.52
CA TYR A 89 0.12 -2.07 -3.42
C TYR A 89 1.04 -3.29 -3.48
N ALA A 90 2.37 -3.10 -3.50
CA ALA A 90 3.32 -4.20 -3.47
C ALA A 90 3.22 -5.02 -2.17
N ASP A 91 3.07 -4.35 -1.03
CA ASP A 91 2.92 -5.03 0.27
C ASP A 91 1.56 -5.72 0.43
N LEU A 92 0.51 -5.15 -0.15
CA LEU A 92 -0.79 -5.79 -0.26
C LEU A 92 -0.71 -7.07 -1.09
N ALA A 93 -0.03 -7.02 -2.25
CA ALA A 93 0.21 -8.19 -3.09
C ALA A 93 0.99 -9.28 -2.32
N LYS A 94 2.09 -8.93 -1.65
CA LYS A 94 2.84 -9.88 -0.80
C LYS A 94 1.93 -10.52 0.25
N THR A 95 1.10 -9.73 0.92
CA THR A 95 0.16 -10.23 1.93
C THR A 95 -0.87 -11.21 1.33
N ALA A 96 -1.38 -10.93 0.14
CA ALA A 96 -2.28 -11.82 -0.58
C ALA A 96 -1.60 -13.13 -1.04
N TYR A 97 -0.30 -13.10 -1.35
CA TYR A 97 0.45 -14.28 -1.79
C TYR A 97 1.03 -15.15 -0.65
N LYS A 98 1.17 -14.62 0.57
CA LYS A 98 1.69 -15.36 1.75
C LYS A 98 1.10 -16.76 1.96
N PRO A 99 -0.22 -17.00 1.85
CA PRO A 99 -0.78 -18.34 2.05
C PRO A 99 -0.24 -19.41 1.09
N TYR A 100 0.30 -18.99 -0.06
CA TYR A 100 0.87 -19.88 -1.09
C TYR A 100 2.37 -20.13 -0.93
N GLU A 101 3.07 -19.40 -0.05
CA GLU A 101 4.50 -19.61 0.23
C GLU A 101 4.74 -20.88 1.08
N ALA A 102 3.86 -21.17 2.04
CA ALA A 102 4.01 -22.30 2.96
C ALA A 102 3.90 -23.70 2.31
N PRO A 103 3.04 -23.93 1.29
CA PRO A 103 3.03 -25.18 0.52
C PRO A 103 4.29 -25.41 -0.31
N VAL A 104 4.88 -24.36 -0.90
CA VAL A 104 6.10 -24.45 -1.72
C VAL A 104 7.32 -24.78 -0.86
N ALA A 105 7.44 -24.15 0.32
CA ALA A 105 8.49 -24.46 1.29
C ALA A 105 8.41 -25.91 1.82
N ARG A 106 7.20 -26.45 2.01
CA ARG A 106 7.01 -27.87 2.36
C ARG A 106 7.32 -28.81 1.20
N ALA A 107 6.90 -28.48 -0.01
CA ALA A 107 7.19 -29.30 -1.19
C ALA A 107 8.70 -29.37 -1.48
N THR A 108 9.41 -28.25 -1.35
CA THR A 108 10.87 -28.21 -1.48
C THR A 108 11.56 -28.99 -0.36
N ALA A 109 11.19 -28.81 0.90
CA ALA A 109 11.76 -29.59 2.01
C ALA A 109 11.57 -31.11 1.86
N VAL A 110 10.41 -31.56 1.34
CA VAL A 110 10.14 -32.97 1.07
C VAL A 110 10.99 -33.51 -0.08
N VAL A 111 11.24 -32.71 -1.12
CA VAL A 111 12.12 -33.09 -2.24
C VAL A 111 13.58 -33.17 -1.78
N THR A 112 14.07 -32.23 -0.96
CA THR A 112 15.44 -32.29 -0.44
C THR A 112 15.65 -33.44 0.55
N SER A 113 14.63 -33.77 1.37
CA SER A 113 14.71 -34.92 2.28
C SER A 113 14.57 -36.27 1.58
N ALA A 114 13.95 -36.31 0.39
CA ALA A 114 13.84 -37.51 -0.43
C ALA A 114 15.08 -37.74 -1.33
N ALA A 115 15.93 -36.72 -1.48
CA ALA A 115 17.17 -36.77 -2.24
C ALA A 115 18.43 -37.01 -1.36
N ALA A 116 18.25 -37.13 -0.04
CA ALA A 116 19.27 -37.48 0.95
C ALA A 116 19.05 -38.90 1.47
#